data_AF-A0A1I3LLN7-F1
#
_entry.id   AF-A0A1I3LLN7-F1
#
_cell.length_a   1.000
_cell.length_b   1.000
_cell.length_c   1.000
_cell.angle_alpha   90.00
_cell.angle_beta   90.00
_cell.angle_gamma   90.00
#
_symmetry.space_group_name_H-M   'P 1'
#
loop_
_entity.id
_entity.type
_entity.pdbx_description
1 polymer ?
#
loop_
_entity_poly.entity_id
_entity_poly.type
_entity_poly.pdbx_seq_one_letter_code
_entity_poly.pdbx_strand_id
1 'polypeptide(L)'
;MKTLLFGLLFLTFSLFPAQLKKVDIADFYNWTSNSGTHYQFVLLSEKLVAMRTDVAALVRVRYSMDGGVTYKIAEFDAKFTYDKAKDSDNLVVNIKAAETARILKGDSGYIPDNFTLYYDKDGDYIEGYQADHDELTKKDTQYAKVFLTPSPSADHMRKLIRLFYDSSEPLYRDLMVLAAQYD
;
A
#
# COMPACT_ATOMS: atom_id res chain seq x y z
N MET A 1 19.27 7.50 -56.37
CA MET A 1 19.77 6.58 -55.31
C MET A 1 20.47 7.45 -54.27
N LYS A 2 20.14 7.54 -52.98
CA LYS A 2 19.26 6.80 -52.07
C LYS A 2 18.64 7.83 -51.10
N THR A 3 17.34 7.73 -50.87
CA THR A 3 16.63 8.45 -49.81
C THR A 3 17.07 7.86 -48.46
N LEU A 4 17.77 8.63 -47.61
CA LEU A 4 18.00 8.23 -46.22
C LEU A 4 16.75 8.56 -45.42
N LEU A 5 15.96 7.53 -45.16
CA LEU A 5 14.86 7.55 -44.20
C LEU A 5 15.47 7.59 -42.79
N PHE A 6 15.52 8.76 -42.17
CA PHE A 6 15.84 8.88 -40.75
C PHE A 6 14.64 8.35 -39.95
N GLY A 7 14.68 7.06 -39.62
CA GLY A 7 13.76 6.45 -38.67
C GLY A 7 14.02 7.02 -37.29
N LEU A 8 13.13 7.89 -36.81
CA LEU A 8 13.11 8.36 -35.44
C LEU A 8 12.71 7.18 -34.55
N LEU A 9 13.71 6.49 -33.99
CA LEU A 9 13.51 5.42 -33.02
C LEU A 9 13.04 6.05 -31.71
N PHE A 10 11.72 6.18 -31.54
CA PHE A 10 11.11 6.43 -30.23
C PHE A 10 11.32 5.19 -29.36
N LEU A 11 12.51 5.07 -28.76
CA LEU A 11 12.70 4.24 -27.58
C LEU A 11 12.00 4.94 -26.42
N THR A 12 10.68 4.82 -26.36
CA THR A 12 9.97 4.98 -25.10
C THR A 12 10.39 3.79 -24.23
N PHE A 13 11.50 3.94 -23.53
CA PHE A 13 11.71 3.19 -22.30
C PHE A 13 10.58 3.62 -21.37
N SER A 14 9.45 2.91 -21.46
CA SER A 14 8.53 2.82 -20.34
C SER A 14 9.37 2.25 -19.21
N LEU A 15 9.90 3.13 -18.37
CA LEU A 15 10.33 2.83 -17.02
C LEU A 15 9.07 2.30 -16.34
N PHE A 16 8.75 1.03 -16.56
CA PHE A 16 7.73 0.35 -15.78
C PHE A 16 8.24 0.48 -14.34
N PRO A 17 7.48 1.13 -13.44
CA PRO A 17 7.83 1.08 -12.02
C PRO A 17 7.96 -0.40 -11.67
N ALA A 18 8.98 -0.73 -10.87
CA ALA A 18 9.30 -2.09 -10.50
C ALA A 18 8.10 -2.70 -9.76
N GLN A 19 7.19 -3.31 -10.50
CA GLN A 19 6.08 -4.06 -9.97
C GLN A 19 6.65 -5.18 -9.08
N LEU A 20 6.04 -5.40 -7.92
CA LEU A 20 6.44 -6.48 -7.00
C LEU A 20 6.61 -7.78 -7.79
N LYS A 21 7.75 -8.46 -7.61
CA LYS A 21 8.03 -9.69 -8.37
C LYS A 21 7.17 -10.85 -7.88
N LYS A 22 6.78 -10.81 -6.61
CA LYS A 22 5.89 -11.75 -5.93
C LYS A 22 5.20 -11.04 -4.78
N VAL A 23 3.93 -11.36 -4.52
CA VAL A 23 3.23 -10.88 -3.32
C VAL A 23 3.22 -12.00 -2.29
N ASP A 24 3.91 -11.80 -1.16
CA ASP A 24 3.94 -12.75 -0.05
C ASP A 24 3.12 -12.25 1.15
N ILE A 25 2.92 -10.93 1.25
CA ILE A 25 2.17 -10.27 2.33
C ILE A 25 1.06 -9.43 1.68
N ALA A 26 -0.15 -9.54 2.21
CA ALA A 26 -1.28 -8.71 1.84
C ALA A 26 -2.16 -8.44 3.08
N ASP A 27 -1.92 -7.30 3.73
CA ASP A 27 -2.64 -6.89 4.94
C ASP A 27 -3.55 -5.70 4.66
N PHE A 28 -4.69 -5.66 5.35
CA PHE A 28 -5.74 -4.67 5.14
C PHE A 28 -5.94 -3.82 6.37
N TYR A 29 -6.13 -2.52 6.17
CA TYR A 29 -6.26 -1.56 7.27
C TYR A 29 -7.25 -0.47 6.90
N ASN A 30 -7.63 0.31 7.88
CA ASN A 30 -8.46 1.49 7.70
C ASN A 30 -8.07 2.59 8.68
N TRP A 31 -8.36 3.84 8.32
CA TRP A 31 -8.24 4.99 9.21
C TRP A 31 -9.27 6.05 8.83
N THR A 32 -9.47 7.02 9.71
CA THR A 32 -10.31 8.20 9.45
C THR A 32 -9.46 9.43 9.67
N SER A 33 -9.39 10.31 8.67
CA SER A 33 -8.65 11.57 8.78
C SER A 33 -9.33 12.55 9.73
N ASN A 34 -8.61 13.60 10.12
CA ASN A 34 -9.15 14.69 10.94
C ASN A 34 -10.33 15.42 10.28
N SER A 35 -10.46 15.36 8.95
CA SER A 35 -11.61 15.89 8.20
C SER A 35 -12.82 14.96 8.20
N GLY A 36 -12.74 13.78 8.84
CA GLY A 36 -13.81 12.79 8.89
C GLY A 36 -13.89 11.89 7.65
N THR A 37 -12.93 11.97 6.73
CA THR A 37 -12.90 11.10 5.55
C THR A 37 -12.40 9.72 5.96
N HIS A 38 -13.15 8.68 5.57
CA HIS A 38 -12.78 7.30 5.85
C HIS A 38 -11.97 6.70 4.70
N TYR A 39 -10.85 6.07 5.05
CA TYR A 39 -9.92 5.46 4.12
C TYR A 39 -9.72 3.99 4.49
N GLN A 40 -9.53 3.17 3.47
CA GLN A 40 -9.12 1.79 3.60
C GLN A 40 -7.85 1.62 2.78
N PHE A 41 -6.89 0.82 3.24
CA PHE A 41 -5.75 0.48 2.41
C PHE A 41 -5.39 -0.99 2.49
N VAL A 42 -4.75 -1.46 1.42
CA VAL A 42 -4.06 -2.73 1.38
C VAL A 42 -2.58 -2.49 1.21
N LEU A 43 -1.79 -3.10 2.08
CA LEU A 43 -0.34 -3.19 1.98
C LEU A 43 0.02 -4.50 1.30
N LEU A 44 0.75 -4.41 0.19
CA LEU A 44 1.36 -5.56 -0.47
C LEU A 44 2.88 -5.49 -0.32
N SER A 45 3.51 -6.61 -0.01
CA SER A 45 4.97 -6.69 0.07
C SER A 45 5.46 -8.08 -0.34
N GLU A 46 6.72 -8.13 -0.78
CA GLU A 46 7.52 -9.36 -0.78
C GLU A 46 7.80 -9.81 0.66
N LYS A 47 8.22 -11.07 0.82
CA LYS A 47 8.56 -11.64 2.13
C LYS A 47 9.62 -10.81 2.85
N LEU A 48 9.42 -10.59 4.15
CA LEU A 48 10.45 -10.05 5.03
C LEU A 48 11.64 -11.01 5.15
N VAL A 49 12.81 -10.52 4.74
CA VAL A 49 14.06 -11.29 4.76
C VAL A 49 14.88 -11.08 6.03
N ALA A 50 14.89 -9.86 6.56
CA ALA A 50 15.63 -9.52 7.78
C ALA A 50 15.08 -8.23 8.41
N MET A 51 15.25 -8.10 9.73
CA MET A 51 14.96 -6.86 10.45
C MET A 51 15.77 -5.70 9.89
N ARG A 52 15.23 -4.47 9.99
CA ARG A 52 15.87 -3.21 9.58
C ARG A 52 16.28 -3.15 8.11
N THR A 53 15.71 -4.02 7.27
CA THR A 53 15.97 -4.05 5.84
C THR A 53 14.75 -3.52 5.11
N ASP A 54 14.97 -2.53 4.22
CA ASP A 54 13.93 -2.03 3.32
C ASP A 54 13.53 -3.14 2.34
N VAL A 55 12.25 -3.48 2.32
CA VAL A 55 11.64 -4.34 1.30
C VAL A 55 10.70 -3.49 0.46
N ALA A 56 10.65 -3.76 -0.85
CA ALA A 56 9.71 -3.10 -1.73
C ALA A 56 8.27 -3.45 -1.35
N ALA A 57 7.42 -2.43 -1.30
CA ALA A 57 6.01 -2.57 -1.01
C ALA A 57 5.17 -1.71 -1.96
N LEU A 58 3.90 -2.07 -2.07
CA LEU A 58 2.89 -1.35 -2.83
C LEU A 58 1.69 -1.13 -1.93
N VAL A 59 1.22 0.12 -1.85
CA VAL A 59 0.03 0.46 -1.08
C VAL A 59 -1.05 0.92 -2.04
N ARG A 60 -2.25 0.37 -1.90
CA ARG A 60 -3.46 0.93 -2.52
C ARG A 60 -4.39 1.47 -1.45
N VAL A 61 -4.79 2.72 -1.62
CA VAL A 61 -5.77 3.39 -0.77
C VAL A 61 -7.08 3.53 -1.53
N ARG A 62 -8.16 3.11 -0.89
CA ARG A 62 -9.54 3.26 -1.33
C ARG A 62 -10.24 4.24 -0.40
N TYR A 63 -10.89 5.25 -0.98
CA TYR A 63 -11.49 6.33 -0.20
C TYR A 63 -12.67 6.96 -0.93
N SER A 64 -13.50 7.68 -0.18
CA SER A 64 -14.66 8.40 -0.72
C SER A 64 -14.71 9.80 -0.13
N MET A 65 -14.92 10.80 -1.00
CA MET A 65 -15.06 12.20 -0.60
C MET A 65 -16.52 12.65 -0.52
N ASP A 66 -17.46 11.77 -0.83
CA ASP A 66 -18.89 12.05 -0.97
C ASP A 66 -19.76 11.16 -0.07
N GLY A 67 -19.20 10.66 1.03
CA GLY A 67 -19.93 9.84 2.01
C GLY A 67 -20.21 8.41 1.55
N GLY A 68 -19.43 7.89 0.60
CA GLY A 68 -19.49 6.50 0.13
C GLY A 68 -20.29 6.29 -1.15
N VAL A 69 -20.70 7.36 -1.84
CA VAL A 69 -21.44 7.28 -3.11
C VAL A 69 -20.50 6.86 -4.23
N THR A 70 -19.32 7.47 -4.31
CA THR A 70 -18.25 7.07 -5.23
C THR A 70 -16.98 6.75 -4.47
N TYR A 71 -16.22 5.81 -5.03
CA TYR A 71 -14.93 5.40 -4.48
C TYR A 71 -13.82 5.68 -5.46
N LYS A 72 -12.77 6.25 -4.92
CA LYS A 72 -11.50 6.52 -5.59
C LYS A 72 -10.46 5.52 -5.13
N ILE A 73 -9.49 5.26 -5.98
CA ILE A 73 -8.36 4.38 -5.67
C ILE A 73 -7.07 5.07 -6.11
N ALA A 74 -6.15 5.22 -5.16
CA ALA A 74 -4.79 5.67 -5.39
C ALA A 74 -3.81 4.55 -5.04
N GLU A 75 -2.68 4.51 -5.72
CA GLU A 75 -1.62 3.53 -5.53
C GLU A 75 -0.28 4.25 -5.44
N PHE A 76 0.58 3.84 -4.51
CA PHE A 76 1.95 4.34 -4.45
C PHE A 76 2.91 3.24 -4.05
N ASP A 77 4.14 3.38 -4.56
CA ASP A 77 5.25 2.53 -4.16
C ASP A 77 5.69 2.94 -2.75
N ALA A 78 6.15 1.98 -1.96
CA ALA A 78 6.57 2.20 -0.59
C ALA A 78 7.76 1.31 -0.24
N LYS A 79 8.42 1.66 0.87
CA LYS A 79 9.41 0.84 1.54
C LYS A 79 8.82 0.32 2.83
N PHE A 80 8.84 -0.99 2.99
CA PHE A 80 8.38 -1.70 4.16
C PHE A 80 9.58 -2.17 4.98
N THR A 81 9.56 -1.86 6.28
CA THR A 81 10.62 -2.24 7.23
C THR A 81 10.00 -2.69 8.53
N TYR A 82 10.71 -3.53 9.27
CA TYR A 82 10.33 -3.88 10.63
C TYR A 82 11.54 -3.96 11.56
N ASP A 83 11.33 -3.65 12.83
CA ASP A 83 12.31 -3.71 13.90
C ASP A 83 11.62 -4.07 15.22
N LYS A 84 12.39 -4.25 16.30
CA LYS A 84 11.88 -4.28 17.67
C LYS A 84 11.58 -2.85 18.13
N ALA A 85 10.48 -2.69 18.86
CA ALA A 85 10.20 -1.47 19.59
C ALA A 85 11.30 -1.23 20.64
N LYS A 86 11.59 0.04 20.94
CA LYS A 86 12.74 0.43 21.76
C LYS A 86 12.71 -0.16 23.17
N ASP A 87 11.52 -0.23 23.76
CA ASP A 87 11.32 -0.54 25.18
C ASP A 87 10.41 -1.78 25.39
N SER A 88 10.23 -2.62 24.37
CA SER A 88 9.47 -3.88 24.47
C SER A 88 9.90 -4.91 23.43
N ASP A 89 9.44 -6.15 23.57
CA ASP A 89 9.58 -7.20 22.55
C ASP A 89 8.59 -7.07 21.40
N ASN A 90 7.79 -5.99 21.37
CA ASN A 90 6.87 -5.72 20.28
C ASN A 90 7.65 -5.41 19.00
N LEU A 91 7.01 -5.67 17.87
CA LEU A 91 7.51 -5.32 16.56
C LEU A 91 6.94 -3.96 16.15
N VAL A 92 7.79 -3.12 15.58
CA VAL A 92 7.40 -1.90 14.90
C VAL A 92 7.63 -2.07 13.41
N VAL A 93 6.59 -1.82 12.64
CA VAL A 93 6.58 -1.88 11.19
C VAL A 93 6.45 -0.45 10.67
N ASN A 94 7.32 -0.04 9.74
CA ASN A 94 7.23 1.26 9.08
C ASN A 94 7.06 1.08 7.58
N ILE A 95 6.02 1.73 7.05
CA ILE A 95 5.69 1.81 5.63
C ILE A 95 5.97 3.25 5.22
N LYS A 96 7.05 3.45 4.47
CA LYS A 96 7.48 4.76 4.00
C LYS A 96 7.10 4.92 2.54
N ALA A 97 6.17 5.83 2.26
CA ALA A 97 5.72 6.07 0.91
C ALA A 97 6.79 6.76 0.05
N ALA A 98 6.78 6.46 -1.25
CA ALA A 98 7.42 7.30 -2.25
C ALA A 98 6.71 8.66 -2.38
N GLU A 99 7.33 9.59 -3.10
CA GLU A 99 6.83 10.97 -3.22
C GLU A 99 5.51 11.10 -3.98
N THR A 100 5.19 10.17 -4.88
CA THR A 100 4.07 10.29 -5.81
C THR A 100 3.11 9.11 -5.76
N ALA A 101 1.82 9.38 -5.89
CA ALA A 101 0.78 8.37 -6.12
C ALA A 101 0.30 8.36 -7.57
N ARG A 102 -0.11 7.17 -8.03
CA ARG A 102 -0.85 6.91 -9.26
C ARG A 102 -2.34 6.84 -8.93
N ILE A 103 -3.16 7.56 -9.70
CA ILE A 103 -4.62 7.49 -9.53
C ILE A 103 -5.16 6.40 -10.46
N LEU A 104 -5.71 5.35 -9.87
CA LEU A 104 -6.28 4.21 -10.60
C LEU A 104 -7.77 4.38 -10.85
N LYS A 105 -8.47 5.13 -9.98
CA LYS A 105 -9.89 5.42 -10.12
C LYS A 105 -10.23 6.80 -9.55
N GLY A 106 -10.89 7.63 -10.37
CA GLY A 106 -11.24 9.02 -10.07
C GLY A 106 -10.23 10.03 -10.61
N ASP A 107 -10.50 11.33 -10.44
CA ASP A 107 -9.76 12.40 -11.13
C ASP A 107 -8.96 13.34 -10.19
N SER A 108 -8.92 13.03 -8.89
CA SER A 108 -8.21 13.86 -7.90
C SER A 108 -6.82 13.30 -7.60
N GLY A 109 -5.83 14.18 -7.45
CA GLY A 109 -4.53 13.82 -6.89
C GLY A 109 -4.64 13.23 -5.47
N TYR A 110 -3.60 12.51 -5.07
CA TYR A 110 -3.47 11.86 -3.76
C TYR A 110 -2.05 12.08 -3.25
N ILE A 111 -1.91 12.54 -2.01
CA ILE A 111 -0.60 12.66 -1.34
C ILE A 111 -0.35 11.31 -0.66
N PRO A 112 0.74 10.61 -0.99
CA PRO A 112 1.06 9.34 -0.36
C PRO A 112 1.17 9.43 1.17
N ASP A 113 0.80 8.34 1.84
CA ASP A 113 0.80 8.25 3.30
C ASP A 113 1.92 7.37 3.82
N ASN A 114 2.51 7.76 4.94
CA ASN A 114 3.35 6.87 5.73
C ASN A 114 2.53 6.25 6.85
N PHE A 115 2.94 5.05 7.24
CA PHE A 115 2.31 4.32 8.33
C PHE A 115 3.35 3.74 9.26
N THR A 116 3.07 3.80 10.56
CA THR A 116 3.79 3.04 11.59
C THR A 116 2.79 2.14 12.29
N LEU A 117 3.05 0.83 12.26
CA LEU A 117 2.18 -0.20 12.81
C LEU A 117 2.94 -0.96 13.90
N TYR A 118 2.24 -1.33 14.97
CA TYR A 118 2.78 -2.06 16.11
C TYR A 118 2.11 -3.41 16.22
N TYR A 119 2.94 -4.43 16.37
CA TYR A 119 2.53 -5.81 16.59
C TYR A 119 3.20 -6.31 17.86
N ASP A 120 2.56 -7.25 18.55
CA ASP A 120 3.23 -7.94 19.64
C ASP A 120 4.24 -8.97 19.11
N LYS A 121 4.90 -9.66 20.03
CA LYS A 121 5.89 -10.71 19.71
C LYS A 121 5.30 -11.94 19.01
N ASP A 122 3.99 -12.15 19.14
CA ASP A 122 3.27 -13.31 18.58
C ASP A 122 2.69 -12.98 17.19
N GLY A 123 2.76 -11.70 16.78
CA GLY A 123 2.32 -11.21 15.48
C GLY A 123 0.92 -10.61 15.49
N ASP A 124 0.33 -10.39 16.66
CA ASP A 124 -0.98 -9.77 16.79
C ASP A 124 -0.88 -8.25 16.73
N TYR A 125 -1.79 -7.62 15.99
CA TYR A 125 -1.84 -6.17 15.84
C TYR A 125 -2.23 -5.47 17.15
N ILE A 126 -1.45 -4.48 17.55
CA ILE A 126 -1.69 -3.65 18.74
C ILE A 126 -2.34 -2.33 18.35
N GLU A 127 -1.65 -1.57 17.50
CA GLU A 127 -2.05 -0.22 17.10
C GLU A 127 -1.27 0.25 15.89
N GLY A 128 -1.66 1.40 15.34
CA GLY A 128 -1.01 1.97 14.18
C GLY A 128 -1.39 3.42 13.99
N TYR A 129 -0.55 4.11 13.22
CA TYR A 129 -0.61 5.54 13.02
C TYR A 129 -0.30 5.87 11.56
N GLN A 130 -1.09 6.76 10.97
CA GLN A 130 -0.89 7.32 9.63
C GLN A 130 -0.40 8.76 9.77
N ALA A 131 0.52 9.16 8.90
CA ALA A 131 0.95 10.55 8.70
C ALA A 131 1.22 10.81 7.21
N ASP A 132 0.77 11.94 6.70
CA ASP A 132 1.00 12.30 5.28
C ASP A 132 2.51 12.42 5.01
N HIS A 133 2.95 12.14 3.77
CA HIS A 133 4.36 12.23 3.38
C HIS A 133 5.01 13.57 3.75
N ASP A 134 4.31 14.66 3.48
CA ASP A 134 4.81 16.00 3.75
C ASP A 134 4.78 16.37 5.25
N GLU A 135 4.06 15.61 6.09
CA GLU A 135 3.94 15.87 7.52
C GLU A 135 5.06 15.29 8.38
N LEU A 136 5.80 14.29 7.89
CA LEU A 136 6.96 13.74 8.60
C LEU A 136 8.10 14.75 8.80
N THR A 137 8.13 15.82 7.99
CA THR A 137 9.13 16.90 8.10
C THR A 137 8.71 18.04 9.03
N LYS A 138 7.45 18.05 9.48
CA LYS A 138 6.90 19.12 10.31
C LYS A 138 7.17 18.86 11.79
N LYS A 139 7.32 19.93 12.58
CA LYS A 139 7.58 19.85 14.03
C LYS A 139 6.38 19.27 14.81
N ASP A 140 5.17 19.45 14.30
CA ASP A 140 3.90 19.01 14.90
C ASP A 140 3.16 18.08 13.92
N THR A 141 3.76 16.92 13.61
CA THR A 141 3.15 15.88 12.75
C THR A 141 1.80 15.47 13.31
N GLN A 142 0.74 15.50 12.47
CA GLN A 142 -0.56 14.99 12.88
C GLN A 142 -0.60 13.49 12.56
N TYR A 143 -1.07 12.71 13.54
CA TYR A 143 -1.21 11.27 13.37
C TYR A 143 -2.68 10.89 13.46
N ALA A 144 -3.15 10.12 12.47
CA ALA A 144 -4.45 9.46 12.54
C ALA A 144 -4.28 8.01 12.99
N LYS A 145 -5.18 7.52 13.85
CA LYS A 145 -5.13 6.12 14.30
C LYS A 145 -5.55 5.18 13.18
N VAL A 146 -4.73 4.17 12.95
CA VAL A 146 -4.95 3.09 11.98
C VAL A 146 -5.49 1.87 12.71
N PHE A 147 -6.34 1.11 12.03
CA PHE A 147 -6.93 -0.12 12.53
C PHE A 147 -6.71 -1.24 11.52
N LEU A 148 -6.33 -2.42 12.00
CA LEU A 148 -6.33 -3.64 11.19
C LEU A 148 -7.76 -3.95 10.74
N THR A 149 -7.91 -4.31 9.47
CA THR A 149 -9.13 -4.88 8.90
C THR A 149 -8.95 -6.40 8.83
N PRO A 150 -9.59 -7.19 9.72
CA PRO A 150 -9.33 -8.62 9.78
C PRO A 150 -9.76 -9.36 8.51
N SER A 151 -8.92 -10.31 8.08
CA SER A 151 -9.19 -11.24 6.99
C SER A 151 -9.05 -12.69 7.48
N PRO A 152 -9.97 -13.19 8.33
CA PRO A 152 -9.77 -14.45 9.07
C PRO A 152 -9.92 -15.72 8.22
N SER A 153 -10.27 -15.59 6.94
CA SER A 153 -10.36 -16.71 6.02
C SER A 153 -10.09 -16.27 4.59
N ALA A 154 -9.80 -17.23 3.72
CA ALA A 154 -9.61 -16.99 2.28
C ALA A 154 -10.78 -16.21 1.66
N ASP A 155 -12.03 -16.54 2.00
CA ASP A 155 -13.21 -15.85 1.46
C ASP A 155 -13.30 -14.39 1.90
N HIS A 156 -12.94 -14.09 3.15
CA HIS A 156 -12.86 -12.70 3.61
C HIS A 156 -11.75 -11.94 2.88
N MET A 157 -10.58 -12.55 2.74
CA MET A 157 -9.46 -11.95 2.01
C MET A 157 -9.81 -11.68 0.54
N ARG A 158 -10.43 -12.64 -0.16
CA ARG A 158 -10.92 -12.46 -1.55
C ARG A 158 -11.95 -11.34 -1.65
N LYS A 159 -12.83 -11.15 -0.67
CA LYS A 159 -13.79 -10.03 -0.63
C LYS A 159 -13.07 -8.69 -0.48
N LEU A 160 -12.08 -8.62 0.40
CA LEU A 160 -11.27 -7.40 0.60
C LEU A 160 -10.47 -7.05 -0.65
N ILE A 161 -9.80 -8.01 -1.29
CA ILE A 161 -9.03 -7.79 -2.53
C ILE A 161 -9.89 -7.13 -3.62
N ARG A 162 -11.14 -7.60 -3.79
CA ARG A 162 -12.09 -7.04 -4.79
C ARG A 162 -12.51 -5.59 -4.52
N LEU A 163 -12.23 -5.04 -3.33
CA LEU A 163 -12.45 -3.63 -3.08
C LEU A 163 -11.38 -2.74 -3.73
N PHE A 164 -10.18 -3.29 -3.95
CA PHE A 164 -8.99 -2.57 -4.40
C PHE A 164 -8.52 -2.95 -5.81
N TYR A 165 -8.87 -4.15 -6.28
CA TYR A 165 -8.39 -4.70 -7.54
C TYR A 165 -9.53 -5.19 -8.44
N ASP A 166 -9.49 -4.77 -9.70
CA ASP A 166 -10.29 -5.34 -10.77
C ASP A 166 -9.68 -6.66 -11.27
N SER A 167 -10.53 -7.57 -11.76
CA SER A 167 -10.09 -8.92 -12.17
C SER A 167 -9.19 -8.94 -13.40
N SER A 168 -9.15 -7.85 -14.16
CA SER A 168 -8.26 -7.66 -15.32
C SER A 168 -6.86 -7.21 -14.92
N GLU A 169 -6.63 -6.81 -13.66
CA GLU A 169 -5.35 -6.28 -13.24
C GLU A 169 -4.30 -7.37 -13.03
N PRO A 170 -3.02 -7.14 -13.38
CA PRO A 170 -1.99 -8.17 -13.30
C PRO A 170 -1.83 -8.82 -11.92
N LEU A 171 -1.92 -8.03 -10.84
CA LEU A 171 -1.76 -8.53 -9.46
C LEU A 171 -3.00 -9.28 -8.94
N TYR A 172 -4.17 -9.13 -9.56
CA TYR A 172 -5.41 -9.71 -9.04
C TYR A 172 -5.30 -11.23 -8.88
N ARG A 173 -4.74 -11.92 -9.87
CA ARG A 173 -4.58 -13.37 -9.84
C ARG A 173 -3.66 -13.81 -8.71
N ASP A 174 -2.52 -13.15 -8.54
CA ASP A 174 -1.54 -13.49 -7.50
C ASP A 174 -2.13 -13.30 -6.11
N LEU A 175 -2.92 -12.23 -5.90
CA LEU A 175 -3.63 -11.99 -4.66
C LEU A 175 -4.70 -13.05 -4.37
N MET A 176 -5.41 -13.54 -5.40
CA MET A 176 -6.39 -14.63 -5.24
C MET A 176 -5.71 -15.96 -4.87
N VAL A 177 -4.51 -16.21 -5.42
CA VAL A 177 -3.68 -17.39 -5.07
C VAL A 177 -3.17 -17.27 -3.64
N LEU A 178 -2.68 -16.09 -3.23
CA LEU A 178 -2.27 -15.83 -1.84
C LEU A 178 -3.42 -16.07 -0.87
N ALA A 179 -4.63 -15.57 -1.18
CA ALA A 179 -5.81 -15.77 -0.35
C ALA A 179 -6.18 -17.25 -0.17
N ALA A 180 -5.95 -18.10 -1.17
CA ALA A 180 -6.22 -19.54 -1.09
C ALA A 180 -5.29 -20.29 -0.12
N GLN A 181 -4.24 -19.66 0.40
CA GLN A 181 -3.38 -20.27 1.42
C GLN A 181 -4.02 -20.29 2.81
N TYR A 182 -5.12 -19.56 2.99
CA TYR A 182 -5.91 -19.48 4.21
C TYR A 182 -7.19 -20.36 4.17
N ASP A 183 -7.30 -21.25 3.17
CA ASP A 183 -8.35 -22.27 3.07
C ASP A 183 -8.04 -23.50 3.94
#